data_AF-A0A9E0RZR8-F1
#
_entry.id   AF-A0A9E0RZR8-F1
#
_cell.length_a   1.000
_cell.length_b   1.000
_cell.length_c   1.000
_cell.angle_alpha   90.00
_cell.angle_beta   90.00
_cell.angle_gamma   90.00
#
_symmetry.space_group_name_H-M   'P 1'
#
loop_
_entity.id
_entity.type
_entity.pdbx_description
1 polymer ?
#
loop_
_entity_poly.entity_id
_entity_poly.type
_entity_poly.pdbx_seq_one_letter_code
_entity_poly.pdbx_strand_id
1 'polypeptide(L)'
;MDGNSPGIELVDADTLAGDDRQTVAIIGGGPAGLTAAYELQRNSDAYKPVVFEADHIVGGISRTESHNGYRFDIGGHRFFTKVSEVEEVWHEILTDDFITRPRKSRIFYRGKYFDYPLKITNALFNVGPIEAVRIGLSYIKAQLFPAKPEETFEQWVSNRFGKRLFQHFFETYTEKVWGIPCSEIRADWAAQRIKNLSLMKAVWNALTGANDTASLIEEFEYPRLGPGMMWEKAAGLIENKGGEVRMREYVSRVFRDGTKVTEIEVIREVDGEHVPYRVSADHFINTMPVRELMQCMDPPPPQHVLDAAEKLKYRDFLIVTLVLDHPDPFDDNWIYIHSPEVKVGRIQNFRAWSPEMLPNQENASIGMEFFCHEGDGLWESSEEALIKQASEELEFLGLAAKTSVIDGCVIRQKKAYPVYDAEYKDALDTIKEWVLTLDNFQTVGRNGMHRYNNQDHSMLTAMLAARIIMGEEHDIWNVNVERSYHEEFQVSKKPALASS
;
A
#
# COMPACT_ATOMS: atom_id res chain seq x y z
N MET A 1 50.38 4.95 -22.18
CA MET A 1 49.46 5.60 -21.22
C MET A 1 48.27 4.70 -21.23
N ASP A 2 48.33 3.67 -20.40
CA ASP A 2 47.42 2.55 -20.47
C ASP A 2 46.28 2.85 -19.51
N GLY A 3 45.12 3.16 -20.09
CA GLY A 3 43.89 3.46 -19.37
C GLY A 3 43.32 2.18 -18.79
N ASN A 4 43.65 1.93 -17.52
CA ASN A 4 43.00 0.88 -16.73
C ASN A 4 41.67 1.47 -16.22
N SER A 5 40.56 1.13 -16.88
CA SER A 5 39.23 1.34 -16.31
C SER A 5 39.09 0.38 -15.12
N PRO A 6 38.59 0.81 -13.96
CA PRO A 6 38.37 -0.10 -12.84
C PRO A 6 37.39 -1.18 -13.29
N GLY A 7 37.84 -2.44 -13.26
CA GLY A 7 37.03 -3.59 -13.66
C GLY A 7 35.86 -3.76 -12.70
N ILE A 8 34.65 -3.91 -13.25
CA ILE A 8 33.48 -4.36 -12.49
C ILE A 8 33.79 -5.78 -12.01
N GLU A 9 33.82 -5.98 -10.70
CA GLU A 9 34.01 -7.30 -10.11
C GLU A 9 32.74 -8.12 -10.35
N LEU A 10 32.81 -9.09 -11.27
CA LEU A 10 31.79 -10.12 -11.40
C LEU A 10 31.88 -10.97 -10.14
N VAL A 11 30.99 -10.72 -9.19
CA VAL A 11 30.73 -11.67 -8.13
C VAL A 11 29.79 -12.69 -8.73
N ASP A 12 30.35 -13.71 -9.41
CA ASP A 12 29.58 -14.93 -9.64
C ASP A 12 28.97 -15.34 -8.29
N ALA A 13 27.77 -15.92 -8.32
CA ALA A 13 27.20 -16.59 -7.16
C ALA A 13 28.13 -17.74 -6.63
N ASP A 14 29.29 -17.97 -7.26
CA ASP A 14 30.39 -18.83 -6.85
C ASP A 14 31.19 -18.32 -5.64
N THR A 15 30.49 -17.91 -4.59
CA THR A 15 30.95 -18.19 -3.21
C THR A 15 30.24 -19.40 -2.59
N LEU A 16 29.62 -20.25 -3.41
CA LEU A 16 28.94 -21.48 -3.00
C LEU A 16 29.31 -22.67 -3.88
N ALA A 17 30.59 -23.02 -3.94
CA ALA A 17 30.97 -24.35 -4.40
C ALA A 17 30.31 -25.40 -3.47
N GLY A 18 29.19 -26.00 -3.91
CA GLY A 18 28.48 -27.08 -3.20
C GLY A 18 27.00 -26.84 -2.86
N ASP A 19 26.36 -25.77 -3.33
CA ASP A 19 24.91 -25.56 -3.17
C ASP A 19 24.17 -25.95 -4.46
N ASP A 20 23.54 -27.13 -4.47
CA ASP A 20 22.80 -27.66 -5.64
C ASP A 20 21.42 -26.98 -5.85
N ARG A 21 21.07 -25.98 -5.03
CA ARG A 21 19.79 -25.27 -5.12
C ARG A 21 19.78 -24.27 -6.29
N GLN A 22 18.62 -24.13 -6.92
CA GLN A 22 18.38 -23.07 -7.90
C GLN A 22 18.27 -21.72 -7.20
N THR A 23 18.99 -20.71 -7.70
CA THR A 23 18.97 -19.36 -7.13
C THR A 23 17.80 -18.56 -7.69
N VAL A 24 17.03 -17.93 -6.79
CA VAL A 24 15.96 -17.00 -7.16
C VAL A 24 16.31 -15.60 -6.67
N ALA A 25 16.64 -14.68 -7.59
CA ALA A 25 16.94 -13.30 -7.26
C ALA A 25 15.64 -12.49 -7.15
N ILE A 26 15.42 -11.84 -6.01
CA ILE A 26 14.19 -11.12 -5.67
C ILE A 26 14.52 -9.64 -5.47
N ILE A 27 13.95 -8.78 -6.30
CA ILE A 27 14.20 -7.33 -6.30
C ILE A 27 13.17 -6.66 -5.39
N GLY A 28 13.61 -6.23 -4.20
CA GLY A 28 12.84 -5.54 -3.17
C GLY A 28 12.44 -6.42 -1.97
N GLY A 29 12.71 -5.92 -0.76
CA GLY A 29 12.41 -6.55 0.53
C GLY A 29 11.10 -6.08 1.16
N GLY A 30 10.11 -5.71 0.34
CA GLY A 30 8.75 -5.42 0.78
C GLY A 30 7.88 -6.68 0.96
N PRO A 31 6.57 -6.53 1.28
CA PRO A 31 5.66 -7.64 1.50
C PRO A 31 5.69 -8.70 0.41
N ALA A 32 5.65 -8.28 -0.86
CA ALA A 32 5.65 -9.21 -1.98
C ALA A 32 6.98 -9.98 -2.09
N GLY A 33 8.13 -9.30 -1.94
CA GLY A 33 9.43 -9.93 -2.12
C GLY A 33 9.73 -10.95 -1.01
N LEU A 34 9.50 -10.55 0.24
CA LEU A 34 9.67 -11.44 1.39
C LEU A 34 8.68 -12.59 1.39
N THR A 35 7.43 -12.38 0.97
CA THR A 35 6.48 -13.48 0.80
C THR A 35 6.92 -14.45 -0.30
N ALA A 36 7.45 -13.97 -1.42
CA ALA A 36 7.96 -14.86 -2.47
C ALA A 36 9.12 -15.72 -1.96
N ALA A 37 10.09 -15.10 -1.27
CA ALA A 37 11.23 -15.80 -0.66
C ALA A 37 10.77 -16.86 0.35
N TYR A 38 9.87 -16.47 1.25
CA TYR A 38 9.30 -17.37 2.25
C TYR A 38 8.52 -18.52 1.63
N GLU A 39 7.65 -18.25 0.64
CA GLU A 39 6.83 -19.27 -0.02
C GLU A 39 7.69 -20.29 -0.78
N LEU A 40 8.79 -19.87 -1.44
CA LEU A 40 9.74 -20.78 -2.08
C LEU A 40 10.31 -21.79 -1.07
N GLN A 41 10.84 -21.30 0.06
CA GLN A 41 11.44 -22.13 1.11
C GLN A 41 10.41 -22.88 1.98
N ARG A 42 9.16 -22.44 1.99
CA ARG A 42 8.05 -23.14 2.66
C ARG A 42 7.68 -24.41 1.90
N ASN A 43 7.73 -24.38 0.57
CA ASN A 43 7.24 -25.46 -0.28
C ASN A 43 8.34 -26.34 -0.88
N SER A 44 9.61 -25.90 -0.91
CA SER A 44 10.69 -26.68 -1.50
C SER A 44 12.07 -26.30 -0.95
N ASP A 45 12.91 -27.30 -0.70
CA ASP A 45 14.32 -27.13 -0.34
C ASP A 45 15.23 -26.94 -1.58
N ALA A 46 14.67 -27.02 -2.80
CA ALA A 46 15.42 -26.92 -4.05
C ALA A 46 15.79 -25.49 -4.46
N TYR A 47 15.28 -24.47 -3.74
CA TYR A 47 15.47 -23.07 -4.09
C TYR A 47 16.20 -22.30 -3.00
N LYS A 48 17.09 -21.41 -3.43
CA LYS A 48 17.74 -20.42 -2.59
C LYS A 48 17.28 -19.01 -2.98
N PRO A 49 16.37 -18.38 -2.22
CA PRO A 49 16.00 -17.00 -2.47
C PRO A 49 17.10 -16.04 -2.00
N VAL A 50 17.39 -15.03 -2.82
CA VAL A 50 18.27 -13.91 -2.49
C VAL A 50 17.52 -12.61 -2.73
N VAL A 51 17.13 -11.94 -1.66
CA VAL A 51 16.37 -10.68 -1.69
C VAL A 51 17.34 -9.51 -1.65
N PHE A 52 17.16 -8.55 -2.56
CA PHE A 52 17.94 -7.32 -2.63
C PHE A 52 17.03 -6.13 -2.26
N GLU A 53 17.30 -5.51 -1.12
CA GLU A 53 16.57 -4.33 -0.62
C GLU A 53 17.48 -3.12 -0.63
N ALA A 54 17.03 -2.05 -1.28
CA ALA A 54 17.79 -0.81 -1.41
C ALA A 54 17.79 0.01 -0.12
N ASP A 55 16.77 -0.13 0.71
CA ASP A 55 16.64 0.58 1.98
C ASP A 55 17.46 -0.08 3.10
N HIS A 56 17.51 0.57 4.24
CA HIS A 56 18.18 0.09 5.46
C HIS A 56 17.29 -0.83 6.32
N ILE A 57 16.01 -0.95 5.99
CA ILE A 57 15.02 -1.75 6.72
C ILE A 57 14.06 -2.43 5.73
N VAL A 58 13.62 -3.64 6.07
CA VAL A 58 12.66 -4.41 5.26
C VAL A 58 11.22 -3.94 5.45
N GLY A 59 10.32 -4.43 4.61
CA GLY A 59 8.89 -4.18 4.69
C GLY A 59 8.39 -3.13 3.71
N GLY A 60 9.27 -2.46 2.96
CA GLY A 60 8.89 -1.50 1.92
C GLY A 60 7.89 -0.45 2.44
N ILE A 61 6.73 -0.32 1.80
CA ILE A 61 5.66 0.60 2.25
C ILE A 61 4.96 0.10 3.53
N SER A 62 5.10 -1.18 3.91
CA SER A 62 4.58 -1.74 5.16
C SER A 62 5.64 -1.84 6.27
N ARG A 63 6.75 -1.10 6.15
CA ARG A 63 7.74 -1.01 7.23
C ARG A 63 7.23 -0.14 8.38
N THR A 64 7.88 -0.29 9.52
CA THR A 64 7.68 0.54 10.69
C THR A 64 8.99 1.26 10.99
N GLU A 65 9.00 2.57 10.82
CA GLU A 65 10.13 3.45 11.12
C GLU A 65 10.22 3.72 12.62
N SER A 66 11.36 4.25 13.07
CA SER A 66 11.52 4.67 14.46
C SER A 66 12.25 6.01 14.62
N HIS A 67 11.85 6.79 15.62
CA HIS A 67 12.50 8.02 16.02
C HIS A 67 12.43 8.15 17.55
N ASN A 68 13.59 8.25 18.22
CA ASN A 68 13.69 8.35 19.68
C ASN A 68 12.90 7.26 20.45
N GLY A 69 12.83 6.05 19.89
CA GLY A 69 12.11 4.91 20.45
C GLY A 69 10.60 4.89 20.15
N TYR A 70 10.03 5.95 19.57
CA TYR A 70 8.68 5.93 19.01
C TYR A 70 8.69 5.25 17.66
N ARG A 71 7.68 4.43 17.39
CA ARG A 71 7.51 3.67 16.15
C ARG A 71 6.38 4.26 15.32
N PHE A 72 6.55 4.28 14.00
CA PHE A 72 5.62 4.91 13.06
C PHE A 72 5.50 4.08 11.79
N ASP A 73 4.27 3.77 11.41
CA ASP A 73 4.02 3.10 10.14
C ASP A 73 3.94 4.10 9.01
N ILE A 74 4.29 3.65 7.80
CA ILE A 74 4.10 4.41 6.56
C ILE A 74 2.61 4.35 6.16
N GLY A 75 1.78 5.00 6.97
CA GLY A 75 0.32 4.91 6.93
C GLY A 75 -0.24 3.70 7.68
N GLY A 76 -1.56 3.70 7.92
CA GLY A 76 -2.22 2.66 8.72
C GLY A 76 -2.38 1.33 7.99
N HIS A 77 -1.76 0.27 8.51
CA HIS A 77 -1.81 -1.08 7.96
C HIS A 77 -2.56 -2.03 8.90
N ARG A 78 -3.73 -2.51 8.46
CA ARG A 78 -4.53 -3.49 9.20
C ARG A 78 -4.24 -4.88 8.67
N PHE A 79 -4.07 -5.87 9.55
CA PHE A 79 -4.03 -7.26 9.15
C PHE A 79 -5.46 -7.80 9.16
N PHE A 80 -6.02 -7.82 7.96
CA PHE A 80 -7.32 -8.40 7.67
C PHE A 80 -7.35 -8.82 6.20
N THR A 81 -7.71 -10.08 5.96
CA THR A 81 -7.81 -10.65 4.62
C THR A 81 -9.01 -11.57 4.52
N LYS A 82 -9.51 -11.76 3.30
CA LYS A 82 -10.47 -12.82 2.96
C LYS A 82 -9.82 -13.99 2.24
N VAL A 83 -8.51 -13.95 2.06
CA VAL A 83 -7.71 -14.99 1.40
C VAL A 83 -7.08 -15.84 2.50
N SER A 84 -7.65 -17.01 2.75
CA SER A 84 -7.24 -17.89 3.85
C SER A 84 -5.75 -18.25 3.80
N GLU A 85 -5.20 -18.52 2.61
CA GLU A 85 -3.78 -18.85 2.46
C GLU A 85 -2.86 -17.69 2.90
N VAL A 86 -3.30 -16.44 2.74
CA VAL A 86 -2.54 -15.26 3.20
C VAL A 86 -2.62 -15.14 4.72
N GLU A 87 -3.80 -15.37 5.30
CA GLU A 87 -4.02 -15.38 6.75
C GLU A 87 -3.16 -16.46 7.43
N GLU A 88 -3.11 -17.66 6.85
CA GLU A 88 -2.26 -18.76 7.31
C GLU A 88 -0.78 -18.35 7.32
N VAL A 89 -0.28 -17.76 6.23
CA VAL A 89 1.11 -17.27 6.15
C VAL A 89 1.37 -16.18 7.20
N TRP A 90 0.41 -15.29 7.48
CA TRP A 90 0.56 -14.31 8.55
C TRP A 90 0.76 -14.97 9.91
N HIS A 91 -0.08 -15.94 10.28
CA HIS A 91 0.03 -16.60 11.59
C HIS A 91 1.22 -17.56 11.69
N GLU A 92 1.68 -18.12 10.56
CA GLU A 92 2.91 -18.90 10.52
C GLU A 92 4.15 -18.04 10.75
N ILE A 93 4.23 -16.86 10.12
CA ILE A 93 5.36 -15.95 10.34
C ILE A 93 5.26 -15.32 11.73
N LEU A 94 4.09 -14.79 12.10
CA LEU A 94 3.87 -14.02 13.32
C LEU A 94 2.85 -14.69 14.24
N THR A 95 3.27 -15.73 14.95
CA THR A 95 2.41 -16.58 15.78
C THR A 95 1.79 -15.87 16.99
N ASP A 96 2.61 -15.31 17.88
CA ASP A 96 2.14 -14.84 19.21
C ASP A 96 2.11 -13.31 19.35
N ASP A 97 2.51 -12.56 18.32
CA ASP A 97 2.76 -11.12 18.41
C ASP A 97 1.65 -10.27 17.77
N PHE A 98 0.54 -10.88 17.37
CA PHE A 98 -0.67 -10.15 16.98
C PHE A 98 -1.45 -9.71 18.22
N ILE A 99 -1.95 -8.48 18.16
CA ILE A 99 -2.98 -7.97 19.06
C ILE A 99 -4.24 -7.63 18.29
N THR A 100 -5.38 -7.87 18.92
CA THR A 100 -6.68 -7.45 18.39
C THR A 100 -6.94 -6.00 18.78
N ARG A 101 -7.29 -5.16 17.81
CA ARG A 101 -7.62 -3.74 18.02
C ARG A 101 -9.04 -3.43 17.60
N PRO A 102 -9.80 -2.68 18.40
CA PRO A 102 -11.09 -2.17 17.96
C PRO A 102 -10.87 -1.21 16.81
N ARG A 103 -11.72 -1.32 15.79
CA ARG A 103 -11.73 -0.41 14.66
C ARG A 103 -12.47 0.86 15.04
N LYS A 104 -11.73 1.94 15.19
CA LYS A 104 -12.30 3.28 15.38
C LYS A 104 -11.74 4.25 14.35
N SER A 105 -12.63 4.83 13.56
CA SER A 105 -12.26 5.83 12.55
C SER A 105 -13.38 6.82 12.31
N ARG A 106 -12.99 8.06 11.97
CA ARG A 106 -13.89 9.16 11.64
C ARG A 106 -13.48 9.89 10.36
N ILE A 107 -14.42 10.64 9.79
CA ILE A 107 -14.21 11.61 8.73
C ILE A 107 -14.38 13.00 9.32
N PHE A 108 -13.41 13.89 9.10
CA PHE A 108 -13.55 15.31 9.34
C PHE A 108 -14.04 16.04 8.08
N TYR A 109 -15.23 16.62 8.14
CA TYR A 109 -15.85 17.34 7.04
C TYR A 109 -16.64 18.55 7.56
N ARG A 110 -16.42 19.73 6.98
CA ARG A 110 -17.11 20.99 7.33
C ARG A 110 -17.14 21.27 8.84
N GLY A 111 -15.98 21.16 9.49
CA GLY A 111 -15.83 21.46 10.93
C GLY A 111 -16.44 20.42 11.86
N LYS A 112 -16.84 19.24 11.36
CA LYS A 112 -17.46 18.18 12.16
C LYS A 112 -16.82 16.83 11.90
N TYR A 113 -16.81 16.00 12.94
CA TYR A 113 -16.40 14.60 12.86
C TYR A 113 -17.61 13.69 12.66
N PHE A 114 -17.50 12.76 11.72
CA PHE A 114 -18.51 11.76 11.39
C PHE A 114 -17.91 10.36 11.55
N ASP A 115 -18.64 9.42 12.14
CA ASP A 115 -18.20 8.03 12.21
C ASP A 115 -17.95 7.46 10.80
N TYR A 116 -16.88 6.68 10.65
CA TYR A 116 -16.56 5.95 9.45
C TYR A 116 -16.87 4.45 9.62
N PRO A 117 -17.62 3.83 8.70
CA PRO A 117 -18.20 4.40 7.48
C PRO A 117 -19.38 5.33 7.74
N LEU A 118 -19.54 6.27 6.82
CA LEU A 118 -20.54 7.32 6.91
C LEU A 118 -21.95 6.72 6.96
N LYS A 119 -22.64 6.85 8.09
CA LYS A 119 -24.08 6.59 8.16
C LYS A 119 -24.80 7.68 7.36
N ILE A 120 -25.27 7.33 6.16
CA ILE A 120 -25.88 8.27 5.21
C ILE A 120 -27.02 9.08 5.85
N THR A 121 -27.79 8.47 6.76
CA THR A 121 -28.84 9.17 7.52
C THR A 121 -28.26 10.31 8.37
N ASN A 122 -27.22 10.05 9.17
CA ASN A 122 -26.55 11.06 9.99
C ASN A 122 -25.91 12.16 9.14
N ALA A 123 -25.34 11.80 8.00
CA ALA A 123 -24.76 12.75 7.06
C ALA A 123 -25.83 13.68 6.45
N LEU A 124 -26.97 13.12 6.01
CA LEU A 124 -28.10 13.87 5.45
C LEU A 124 -28.75 14.80 6.49
N PHE A 125 -28.89 14.37 7.74
CA PHE A 125 -29.36 15.23 8.82
C PHE A 125 -28.43 16.42 9.07
N ASN A 126 -27.11 16.20 9.01
CA ASN A 126 -26.11 17.23 9.28
C ASN A 126 -25.93 18.26 8.16
N VAL A 127 -26.23 17.91 6.89
CA VAL A 127 -26.18 18.87 5.76
C VAL A 127 -27.43 19.74 5.65
N GLY A 128 -28.51 19.39 6.37
CA GLY A 128 -29.76 20.14 6.45
C GLY A 128 -30.81 19.73 5.41
N PRO A 129 -32.10 20.03 5.67
CA PRO A 129 -33.22 19.48 4.90
C PRO A 129 -33.25 19.94 3.43
N ILE A 130 -32.89 21.19 3.17
CA ILE A 130 -32.85 21.74 1.79
C ILE A 130 -31.79 21.00 0.96
N GLU A 131 -30.63 20.77 1.54
CA GLU A 131 -29.53 20.11 0.84
C GLU A 131 -29.80 18.60 0.69
N ALA A 132 -30.43 17.96 1.68
CA ALA A 132 -30.89 16.58 1.57
C ALA A 132 -31.88 16.39 0.40
N VAL A 133 -32.83 17.31 0.21
CA VAL A 133 -33.75 17.28 -0.95
C VAL A 133 -32.98 17.46 -2.27
N ARG A 134 -32.02 18.39 -2.34
CA ARG A 134 -31.18 18.58 -3.54
C ARG A 134 -30.35 17.34 -3.88
N ILE A 135 -29.79 16.68 -2.87
CA ILE A 135 -29.09 15.40 -3.02
C ILE A 135 -30.03 14.35 -3.60
N GLY A 136 -31.24 14.21 -3.05
CA GLY A 136 -32.26 13.29 -3.56
C GLY A 136 -32.66 13.56 -5.02
N LEU A 137 -32.92 14.83 -5.37
CA LEU A 137 -33.22 15.24 -6.74
C LEU A 137 -32.05 14.99 -7.70
N SER A 138 -30.81 15.23 -7.25
CA SER A 138 -29.61 14.92 -8.03
C SER A 138 -29.44 13.43 -8.27
N TYR A 139 -29.78 12.59 -7.29
CA TYR A 139 -29.77 11.14 -7.45
C TYR A 139 -30.83 10.69 -8.46
N ILE A 140 -32.07 11.17 -8.35
CA ILE A 140 -33.15 10.87 -9.32
C ILE A 140 -32.73 11.28 -10.72
N LYS A 141 -32.14 12.47 -10.90
CA LYS A 141 -31.62 12.93 -12.19
C LYS A 141 -30.57 11.96 -12.74
N ALA A 142 -29.65 11.47 -11.91
CA ALA A 142 -28.63 10.50 -12.33
C ALA A 142 -29.22 9.13 -12.72
N GLN A 143 -30.31 8.70 -12.08
CA GLN A 143 -31.02 7.47 -12.45
C GLN A 143 -31.78 7.61 -13.78
N LEU A 144 -32.38 8.78 -14.04
CA LEU A 144 -33.14 9.04 -15.27
C LEU A 144 -32.22 9.35 -16.47
N PHE A 145 -31.09 10.01 -16.23
CA PHE A 145 -30.15 10.45 -17.25
C PHE A 145 -28.70 10.11 -16.84
N PRO A 146 -28.35 8.81 -16.81
CA PRO A 146 -27.01 8.37 -16.45
C PRO A 146 -25.98 8.79 -17.50
N ALA A 147 -24.77 9.15 -17.06
CA ALA A 147 -23.64 9.36 -17.96
C ALA A 147 -23.23 8.03 -18.60
N LYS A 148 -23.06 8.01 -19.93
CA LYS A 148 -22.62 6.83 -20.69
C LYS A 148 -21.65 7.27 -21.79
N PRO A 149 -20.48 6.62 -21.96
CA PRO A 149 -19.92 5.55 -21.12
C PRO A 149 -19.52 6.02 -19.70
N GLU A 150 -19.41 5.09 -18.74
CA GLU A 150 -18.88 5.34 -17.39
C GLU A 150 -17.36 5.16 -17.42
N GLU A 151 -16.66 6.23 -17.77
CA GLU A 151 -15.21 6.19 -17.94
C GLU A 151 -14.47 6.67 -16.70
N THR A 152 -15.00 7.67 -16.01
CA THR A 152 -14.30 8.35 -14.92
C THR A 152 -14.87 8.01 -13.55
N PHE A 153 -14.09 8.23 -12.49
CA PHE A 153 -14.52 8.09 -11.11
C PHE A 153 -15.74 8.98 -10.83
N GLU A 154 -15.70 10.25 -11.27
CA GLU A 154 -16.85 11.17 -11.15
C GLU A 154 -18.11 10.56 -11.78
N GLN A 155 -18.03 10.06 -13.01
CA GLN A 155 -19.18 9.49 -13.71
C GLN A 155 -19.72 8.25 -12.99
N TRP A 156 -18.83 7.33 -12.61
CA TRP A 156 -19.19 6.07 -11.95
C TRP A 156 -19.87 6.32 -10.60
N VAL A 157 -19.34 7.23 -9.78
CA VAL A 157 -19.91 7.57 -8.48
C VAL A 157 -21.17 8.43 -8.65
N SER A 158 -21.16 9.41 -9.55
CA SER A 158 -22.35 10.26 -9.79
C SER A 158 -23.54 9.47 -10.30
N ASN A 159 -23.34 8.45 -11.14
CA ASN A 159 -24.42 7.59 -11.60
C ASN A 159 -25.02 6.75 -10.46
N ARG A 160 -24.23 6.33 -9.48
CA ARG A 160 -24.69 5.50 -8.35
C ARG A 160 -25.23 6.30 -7.17
N PHE A 161 -24.70 7.50 -6.94
CA PHE A 161 -24.99 8.28 -5.74
C PHE A 161 -25.55 9.67 -6.00
N GLY A 162 -25.62 10.10 -7.26
CA GLY A 162 -25.97 11.46 -7.64
C GLY A 162 -24.77 12.40 -7.53
N LYS A 163 -24.63 13.29 -8.53
CA LYS A 163 -23.52 14.26 -8.60
C LYS A 163 -23.39 15.11 -7.33
N ARG A 164 -24.50 15.55 -6.74
CA ARG A 164 -24.47 16.39 -5.53
C ARG A 164 -23.83 15.66 -4.33
N LEU A 165 -24.16 14.39 -4.10
CA LEU A 165 -23.59 13.61 -3.01
C LEU A 165 -22.10 13.34 -3.26
N PHE A 166 -21.76 12.99 -4.50
CA PHE A 166 -20.37 12.85 -4.95
C PHE A 166 -19.54 14.09 -4.60
N GLN A 167 -20.00 15.28 -4.97
CA GLN A 167 -19.31 16.55 -4.68
C GLN A 167 -19.12 16.82 -3.18
N HIS A 168 -20.07 16.38 -2.35
CA HIS A 168 -19.99 16.59 -0.91
C HIS A 168 -19.02 15.64 -0.21
N PHE A 169 -19.08 14.34 -0.52
CA PHE A 169 -18.44 13.32 0.32
C PHE A 169 -17.30 12.57 -0.37
N PHE A 170 -17.19 12.64 -1.69
CA PHE A 170 -16.21 11.87 -2.46
C PHE A 170 -15.18 12.78 -3.13
N GLU A 171 -15.63 13.78 -3.88
CA GLU A 171 -14.79 14.64 -4.73
C GLU A 171 -13.57 15.22 -3.99
N THR A 172 -13.79 16.01 -2.94
CA THR A 172 -12.69 16.76 -2.30
C THR A 172 -11.62 15.86 -1.67
N TYR A 173 -12.02 14.74 -1.07
CA TYR A 173 -11.07 13.82 -0.47
C TYR A 173 -10.34 13.00 -1.53
N THR A 174 -11.06 12.50 -2.54
CA THR A 174 -10.47 11.75 -3.64
C THR A 174 -9.44 12.61 -4.38
N GLU A 175 -9.76 13.86 -4.73
CA GLU A 175 -8.81 14.76 -5.39
C GLU A 175 -7.62 15.10 -4.48
N LYS A 176 -7.83 15.25 -3.17
CA LYS A 176 -6.73 15.45 -2.21
C LYS A 176 -5.76 14.26 -2.20
N VAL A 177 -6.26 13.03 -2.17
CA VAL A 177 -5.43 11.82 -2.20
C VAL A 177 -4.65 11.75 -3.52
N TRP A 178 -5.35 11.90 -4.65
CA TRP A 178 -4.80 11.60 -5.97
C TRP A 178 -4.04 12.74 -6.62
N GLY A 179 -4.28 13.99 -6.22
CA GLY A 179 -3.66 15.16 -6.82
C GLY A 179 -4.20 15.51 -8.22
N ILE A 180 -5.18 14.77 -8.74
CA ILE A 180 -5.82 14.98 -10.04
C ILE A 180 -7.34 15.04 -9.89
N PRO A 181 -8.05 15.74 -10.80
CA PRO A 181 -9.50 15.80 -10.79
C PRO A 181 -10.17 14.42 -10.85
N CYS A 182 -11.32 14.27 -10.19
CA CYS A 182 -12.08 13.01 -10.27
C CYS A 182 -12.58 12.66 -11.68
N SER A 183 -12.60 13.64 -12.60
CA SER A 183 -12.87 13.43 -14.02
C SER A 183 -11.70 12.82 -14.79
N GLU A 184 -10.51 12.74 -14.20
CA GLU A 184 -9.30 12.16 -14.82
C GLU A 184 -8.96 10.78 -14.25
N ILE A 185 -9.53 10.42 -13.10
CA ILE A 185 -9.37 9.10 -12.49
C ILE A 185 -10.33 8.12 -13.18
N ARG A 186 -9.85 6.91 -13.51
CA ARG A 186 -10.67 5.89 -14.18
C ARG A 186 -11.69 5.20 -13.26
N ALA A 187 -12.82 4.84 -13.85
CA ALA A 187 -13.96 4.22 -13.16
C ALA A 187 -13.67 2.84 -12.55
N ASP A 188 -12.72 2.08 -13.09
CA ASP A 188 -12.34 0.77 -12.54
C ASP A 188 -11.70 0.87 -11.16
N TRP A 189 -10.99 1.97 -10.86
CA TRP A 189 -10.57 2.26 -9.48
C TRP A 189 -11.79 2.43 -8.54
N ALA A 190 -12.80 3.19 -8.99
CA ALA A 190 -14.06 3.37 -8.26
C ALA A 190 -14.75 2.02 -8.01
N ALA A 191 -14.81 1.19 -9.05
CA ALA A 191 -15.43 -0.13 -9.02
C ALA A 191 -14.69 -1.10 -8.10
N GLN A 192 -13.38 -0.96 -7.88
CA GLN A 192 -12.66 -1.73 -6.87
C GLN A 192 -12.99 -1.28 -5.43
N ARG A 193 -13.33 0.01 -5.24
CA ARG A 193 -13.45 0.65 -3.92
C ARG A 193 -14.87 0.91 -3.42
N ILE A 194 -15.88 0.93 -4.30
CA ILE A 194 -17.23 1.39 -3.95
C ILE A 194 -18.34 0.41 -4.42
N LYS A 195 -18.00 -0.71 -5.10
CA LYS A 195 -18.94 -1.58 -5.84
C LYS A 195 -20.20 -2.00 -5.08
N ASN A 196 -20.10 -2.20 -3.77
CA ASN A 196 -21.18 -2.76 -2.95
C ASN A 196 -21.95 -1.70 -2.14
N LEU A 197 -21.57 -0.43 -2.21
CA LEU A 197 -22.31 0.65 -1.57
C LEU A 197 -23.55 0.98 -2.40
N SER A 198 -24.73 0.57 -1.92
CA SER A 198 -26.01 0.92 -2.53
C SER A 198 -26.77 1.91 -1.66
N LEU A 199 -27.00 3.11 -2.19
CA LEU A 199 -27.83 4.14 -1.55
C LEU A 199 -29.25 3.65 -1.28
N MET A 200 -29.84 2.92 -2.23
CA MET A 200 -31.18 2.37 -2.07
C MET A 200 -31.22 1.32 -0.95
N LYS A 201 -30.20 0.46 -0.85
CA LYS A 201 -30.08 -0.51 0.24
C LYS A 201 -29.91 0.20 1.59
N ALA A 202 -29.08 1.24 1.66
CA ALA A 202 -28.86 2.03 2.87
C ALA A 202 -30.14 2.77 3.34
N VAL A 203 -30.90 3.38 2.42
CA VAL A 203 -32.16 4.06 2.72
C VAL A 203 -33.24 3.05 3.15
N TRP A 204 -33.34 1.90 2.49
CA TRP A 204 -34.28 0.84 2.84
C TRP A 204 -34.03 0.25 4.22
N ASN A 205 -32.76 -0.04 4.56
CA ASN A 205 -32.38 -0.54 5.88
C ASN A 205 -32.70 0.47 7.00
N ALA A 206 -32.48 1.76 6.74
CA ALA A 206 -32.79 2.82 7.70
C ALA A 206 -34.30 2.97 7.96
N LEU A 207 -35.16 2.72 6.96
CA LEU A 207 -36.61 2.85 7.08
C LEU A 207 -37.28 1.62 7.69
N THR A 208 -36.74 0.42 7.44
CA THR A 208 -37.34 -0.84 7.90
C THR A 208 -36.83 -1.30 9.26
N GLY A 209 -35.77 -0.66 9.79
CA GLY A 209 -35.11 -1.12 11.02
C GLY A 209 -34.47 -2.51 10.88
N ALA A 210 -34.41 -3.05 9.65
CA ALA A 210 -33.66 -4.24 9.35
C ALA A 210 -32.18 -3.91 9.55
N ASN A 211 -31.57 -4.52 10.58
CA ASN A 211 -30.12 -4.53 10.80
C ASN A 211 -29.42 -5.40 9.74
N ASP A 212 -29.68 -5.11 8.47
CA ASP A 212 -28.94 -5.64 7.32
C ASP A 212 -27.96 -4.58 6.80
N THR A 213 -27.63 -3.60 7.65
CA THR A 213 -26.39 -2.84 7.50
C THR A 213 -25.27 -3.80 7.82
N ALA A 214 -24.61 -4.29 6.77
CA ALA A 214 -23.31 -4.92 6.79
C ALA A 214 -22.53 -4.57 8.06
N SER A 215 -22.44 -5.54 8.98
CA SER A 215 -21.60 -5.41 10.16
C SER A 215 -20.17 -5.28 9.66
N LEU A 216 -19.63 -4.06 9.79
CA LEU A 216 -18.23 -3.81 9.51
C LEU A 216 -17.39 -4.67 10.43
N ILE A 217 -16.16 -4.90 10.01
CA ILE A 217 -15.12 -5.44 10.88
C ILE A 217 -15.01 -4.49 12.08
N GLU A 218 -15.47 -4.93 13.24
CA GLU A 218 -15.40 -4.18 14.50
C GLU A 218 -13.99 -4.23 15.10
N GLU A 219 -13.19 -5.23 14.72
CA GLU A 219 -11.84 -5.49 15.24
C GLU A 219 -10.92 -6.04 14.15
N PHE A 220 -9.64 -5.68 14.18
CA PHE A 220 -8.63 -6.21 13.26
C PHE A 220 -7.36 -6.62 14.02
N GLU A 221 -6.54 -7.45 13.41
CA GLU A 221 -5.24 -7.82 13.98
C GLU A 221 -4.15 -6.82 13.59
N TYR A 222 -3.19 -6.65 14.49
CA TYR A 222 -2.08 -5.74 14.32
C TYR A 222 -0.84 -6.26 15.07
N PRO A 223 0.35 -6.29 14.47
CA PRO A 223 1.56 -6.67 15.20
C PRO A 223 1.87 -5.67 16.31
N ARG A 224 2.27 -6.15 17.49
CA ARG A 224 2.49 -5.30 18.69
C ARG A 224 3.43 -4.12 18.46
N LEU A 225 4.45 -4.29 17.62
CA LEU A 225 5.45 -3.27 17.26
C LEU A 225 5.30 -2.73 15.84
N GLY A 226 4.12 -2.88 15.24
CA GLY A 226 3.78 -2.39 13.92
C GLY A 226 4.02 -3.40 12.78
N PRO A 227 3.40 -3.21 11.60
CA PRO A 227 3.52 -4.06 10.42
C PRO A 227 4.97 -4.42 10.04
N GLY A 228 5.95 -3.55 10.32
CA GLY A 228 7.36 -3.86 10.08
C GLY A 228 7.85 -5.13 10.79
N MET A 229 7.33 -5.40 12.00
CA MET A 229 7.66 -6.58 12.80
C MET A 229 7.41 -7.89 12.06
N MET A 230 6.32 -7.97 11.27
CA MET A 230 6.02 -9.14 10.43
C MET A 230 7.16 -9.39 9.43
N TRP A 231 7.64 -8.33 8.79
CA TRP A 231 8.60 -8.41 7.69
C TRP A 231 10.04 -8.61 8.19
N GLU A 232 10.39 -8.03 9.33
CA GLU A 232 11.63 -8.34 10.04
C GLU A 232 11.68 -9.83 10.43
N LYS A 233 10.57 -10.38 10.95
CA LYS A 233 10.48 -11.79 11.29
C LYS A 233 10.52 -12.70 10.05
N ALA A 234 9.85 -12.31 8.96
CA ALA A 234 9.92 -13.02 7.69
C ALA A 234 11.36 -13.09 7.16
N ALA A 235 12.09 -11.97 7.19
CA ALA A 235 13.50 -11.92 6.78
C ALA A 235 14.36 -12.91 7.61
N GLY A 236 14.22 -12.91 8.94
CA GLY A 236 14.93 -13.85 9.79
C GLY A 236 14.57 -15.32 9.52
N LEU A 237 13.31 -15.63 9.21
CA LEU A 237 12.90 -16.99 8.83
C LEU A 237 13.54 -17.45 7.51
N ILE A 238 13.68 -16.52 6.54
CA ILE A 238 14.31 -16.78 5.25
C ILE A 238 15.80 -17.10 5.43
N GLU A 239 16.50 -16.27 6.22
CA GLU A 239 17.91 -16.42 6.54
C GLU A 239 18.19 -17.73 7.30
N ASN A 240 17.33 -18.08 8.26
CA ASN A 240 17.45 -19.33 9.04
C ASN A 240 17.31 -20.59 8.16
N LYS A 241 16.62 -20.50 7.01
CA LYS A 241 16.53 -21.58 6.01
C LYS A 241 17.60 -21.47 4.91
N GLY A 242 18.62 -20.64 5.11
CA GLY A 242 19.77 -20.50 4.21
C GLY A 242 19.50 -19.70 2.94
N GLY A 243 18.43 -18.89 2.94
CA GLY A 243 18.23 -17.80 1.98
C GLY A 243 18.98 -16.54 2.44
N GLU A 244 18.91 -15.46 1.66
CA GLU A 244 19.61 -14.22 1.96
C GLU A 244 18.69 -13.01 1.81
N VAL A 245 18.81 -12.04 2.72
CA VAL A 245 18.17 -10.73 2.63
C VAL A 245 19.24 -9.65 2.72
N ARG A 246 19.64 -9.10 1.57
CA ARG A 246 20.73 -8.13 1.44
C ARG A 246 20.19 -6.72 1.45
N MET A 247 20.51 -5.98 2.50
CA MET A 247 20.06 -4.60 2.73
C MET A 247 21.04 -3.59 2.14
N ARG A 248 20.57 -2.38 1.83
CA ARG A 248 21.35 -1.31 1.17
C ARG A 248 21.98 -1.74 -0.15
N GLU A 249 21.28 -2.62 -0.86
CA GLU A 249 21.69 -3.15 -2.15
C GLU A 249 20.66 -2.80 -3.21
N TYR A 250 20.97 -1.77 -4.00
CA TYR A 250 20.07 -1.24 -5.02
C TYR A 250 20.29 -1.94 -6.36
N VAL A 251 19.26 -2.61 -6.87
CA VAL A 251 19.30 -3.19 -8.22
C VAL A 251 19.15 -2.08 -9.25
N SER A 252 20.19 -1.87 -10.05
CA SER A 252 20.31 -0.76 -11.00
C SER A 252 20.11 -1.15 -12.46
N ARG A 253 20.35 -2.43 -12.81
CA ARG A 253 20.12 -2.99 -14.15
C ARG A 253 19.67 -4.44 -14.08
N VAL A 254 18.94 -4.88 -15.10
CA VAL A 254 18.50 -6.27 -15.28
C VAL A 254 18.92 -6.72 -16.68
N PHE A 255 19.88 -7.64 -16.75
CA PHE A 255 20.43 -8.14 -18.01
C PHE A 255 19.63 -9.32 -18.53
N ARG A 256 19.40 -9.38 -19.85
CA ARG A 256 18.71 -10.48 -20.52
C ARG A 256 19.40 -10.87 -21.83
N ASP A 257 19.25 -12.13 -22.20
CA ASP A 257 19.54 -12.65 -23.53
C ASP A 257 18.25 -13.20 -24.14
N GLY A 258 17.76 -12.53 -25.19
CA GLY A 258 16.44 -12.83 -25.75
C GLY A 258 15.32 -12.68 -24.72
N THR A 259 14.64 -13.80 -24.44
CA THR A 259 13.52 -13.92 -23.49
C THR A 259 13.97 -14.32 -22.08
N LYS A 260 15.26 -14.59 -21.85
CA LYS A 260 15.75 -15.05 -20.55
C LYS A 260 16.52 -13.96 -19.84
N VAL A 261 16.15 -13.66 -18.61
CA VAL A 261 16.93 -12.79 -17.72
C VAL A 261 18.12 -13.60 -17.18
N THR A 262 19.31 -13.03 -17.22
CA THR A 262 20.56 -13.73 -16.91
C THR A 262 21.21 -13.22 -15.63
N GLU A 263 21.23 -11.90 -15.44
CA GLU A 263 21.96 -11.25 -14.35
C GLU A 263 21.23 -9.98 -13.89
N ILE A 264 21.51 -9.54 -12.67
CA ILE A 264 21.19 -8.18 -12.20
C ILE A 264 22.46 -7.44 -11.81
N GLU A 265 22.51 -6.13 -12.07
CA GLU A 265 23.54 -5.23 -11.54
C GLU A 265 23.07 -4.64 -10.22
N VAL A 266 23.83 -4.86 -9.16
CA VAL A 266 23.54 -4.40 -7.81
C VAL A 266 24.58 -3.37 -7.40
N ILE A 267 24.12 -2.24 -6.87
CA ILE A 267 24.96 -1.19 -6.30
C ILE A 267 24.90 -1.30 -4.79
N ARG A 268 26.06 -1.46 -4.16
CA ARG A 268 26.22 -1.42 -2.70
C ARG A 268 27.18 -0.32 -2.29
N GLU A 269 27.08 0.14 -1.05
CA GLU A 269 28.05 1.07 -0.47
C GLU A 269 29.18 0.29 0.23
N VAL A 270 30.43 0.53 -0.16
CA VAL A 270 31.64 -0.03 0.48
C VAL A 270 32.58 1.14 0.76
N ASP A 271 32.93 1.34 2.03
CA ASP A 271 33.81 2.45 2.47
C ASP A 271 33.36 3.85 1.98
N GLY A 272 32.05 4.06 1.84
CA GLY A 272 31.46 5.31 1.35
C GLY A 272 31.44 5.46 -0.18
N GLU A 273 31.91 4.46 -0.93
CA GLU A 273 31.84 4.43 -2.39
C GLU A 273 30.72 3.49 -2.88
N HIS A 274 30.01 3.90 -3.93
CA HIS A 274 29.01 3.07 -4.60
C HIS A 274 29.69 2.13 -5.58
N VAL A 275 29.75 0.84 -5.24
CA VAL A 275 30.43 -0.19 -6.03
C VAL A 275 29.39 -1.09 -6.70
N PRO A 276 29.36 -1.16 -8.04
CA PRO A 276 28.50 -2.08 -8.76
C PRO A 276 29.11 -3.49 -8.77
N TYR A 277 28.26 -4.50 -8.67
CA TYR A 277 28.59 -5.89 -8.89
C TYR A 277 27.42 -6.61 -9.58
N ARG A 278 27.66 -7.76 -10.20
CA ARG A 278 26.59 -8.53 -10.86
C ARG A 278 26.23 -9.78 -10.09
N VAL A 279 24.99 -10.23 -10.23
CA VAL A 279 24.49 -11.48 -9.67
C VAL A 279 23.72 -12.25 -10.74
N SER A 280 24.17 -13.48 -11.01
CA SER A 280 23.48 -14.46 -11.86
C SER A 280 22.46 -15.26 -11.03
N ALA A 281 21.32 -15.62 -11.64
CA ALA A 281 20.30 -16.46 -10.99
C ALA A 281 19.50 -17.27 -12.02
N ASP A 282 18.84 -18.33 -11.56
CA ASP A 282 17.99 -19.17 -12.40
C ASP A 282 16.64 -18.51 -12.70
N HIS A 283 16.08 -17.86 -11.67
CA HIS A 283 14.79 -17.17 -11.73
C HIS A 283 14.85 -15.80 -11.07
N PHE A 284 13.97 -14.90 -11.50
CA PHE A 284 13.93 -13.52 -11.04
C PHE A 284 12.50 -13.10 -10.69
N ILE A 285 12.34 -12.41 -9.56
CA ILE A 285 11.07 -11.80 -9.14
C ILE A 285 11.27 -10.32 -8.90
N ASN A 286 10.52 -9.50 -9.62
CA ASN A 286 10.52 -8.05 -9.50
C ASN A 286 9.37 -7.52 -8.65
N THR A 287 9.69 -6.71 -7.64
CA THR A 287 8.71 -5.94 -6.88
C THR A 287 8.89 -4.42 -6.99
N MET A 288 10.01 -3.96 -7.58
CA MET A 288 10.24 -2.53 -7.81
C MET A 288 9.27 -2.00 -8.88
N PRO A 289 9.01 -0.67 -8.92
CA PRO A 289 8.06 -0.07 -9.82
C PRO A 289 8.28 -0.46 -11.29
N VAL A 290 7.22 -0.94 -11.96
CA VAL A 290 7.33 -1.46 -13.33
C VAL A 290 7.87 -0.43 -14.32
N ARG A 291 7.61 0.87 -14.09
CA ARG A 291 8.20 1.95 -14.89
C ARG A 291 9.74 1.96 -14.80
N GLU A 292 10.28 1.84 -13.60
CA GLU A 292 11.73 1.82 -13.37
C GLU A 292 12.34 0.53 -13.90
N LEU A 293 11.62 -0.60 -13.77
CA LEU A 293 12.01 -1.85 -14.40
C LEU A 293 12.24 -1.68 -15.89
N MET A 294 11.28 -1.09 -16.63
CA MET A 294 11.44 -0.92 -18.08
C MET A 294 12.67 -0.08 -18.46
N GLN A 295 13.05 0.89 -17.61
CA GLN A 295 14.20 1.75 -17.82
C GLN A 295 15.54 1.04 -17.52
N CYS A 296 15.56 0.00 -16.69
CA CYS A 296 16.78 -0.67 -16.24
C CYS A 296 17.08 -1.98 -17.00
N MET A 297 16.19 -2.44 -17.87
CA MET A 297 16.40 -3.66 -18.67
C MET A 297 17.51 -3.45 -19.70
N ASP A 298 18.40 -4.43 -19.85
CA ASP A 298 19.50 -4.42 -20.80
C ASP A 298 19.61 -5.77 -21.54
N PRO A 299 19.44 -5.84 -22.88
CA PRO A 299 19.07 -4.75 -23.76
C PRO A 299 17.67 -4.20 -23.44
N PRO A 300 17.41 -2.91 -23.75
CA PRO A 300 16.15 -2.27 -23.44
C PRO A 300 14.97 -2.96 -24.15
N PRO A 301 13.74 -2.86 -23.60
CA PRO A 301 12.54 -3.29 -24.30
C PRO A 301 12.33 -2.44 -25.58
N PRO A 302 11.46 -2.89 -26.51
CA PRO A 302 11.09 -2.09 -27.67
C PRO A 302 10.60 -0.69 -27.29
N GLN A 303 10.85 0.31 -28.14
CA GLN A 303 10.55 1.72 -27.85
C GLN A 303 9.10 1.96 -27.39
N HIS A 304 8.12 1.30 -28.01
CA HIS A 304 6.70 1.47 -27.63
C HIS A 304 6.40 1.01 -26.18
N VAL A 305 7.18 0.06 -25.64
CA VAL A 305 7.07 -0.39 -24.24
C VAL A 305 7.70 0.65 -23.30
N LEU A 306 8.83 1.25 -23.69
CA LEU A 306 9.42 2.38 -22.95
C LEU A 306 8.47 3.58 -22.92
N ASP A 307 7.89 3.93 -24.07
CA ASP A 307 6.92 5.03 -24.17
C ASP A 307 5.67 4.75 -23.33
N ALA A 308 5.22 3.49 -23.25
CA ALA A 308 4.16 3.07 -22.35
C ALA A 308 4.55 3.24 -20.87
N ALA A 309 5.76 2.83 -20.49
CA ALA A 309 6.27 2.96 -19.13
C ALA A 309 6.28 4.41 -18.64
N GLU A 310 6.66 5.37 -19.50
CA GLU A 310 6.69 6.79 -19.17
C GLU A 310 5.30 7.39 -18.86
N LYS A 311 4.23 6.76 -19.35
CA LYS A 311 2.85 7.19 -19.05
C LYS A 311 2.40 6.79 -17.65
N LEU A 312 3.04 5.78 -17.04
CA LEU A 312 2.69 5.34 -15.70
C LEU A 312 3.12 6.37 -14.66
N LYS A 313 2.13 6.84 -13.89
CA LYS A 313 2.30 7.86 -12.85
C LYS A 313 2.14 7.26 -11.47
N TYR A 314 2.84 7.86 -10.52
CA TYR A 314 2.76 7.49 -9.13
C TYR A 314 2.48 8.73 -8.27
N ARG A 315 1.83 8.49 -7.14
CA ARG A 315 1.59 9.48 -6.10
C ARG A 315 2.51 9.19 -4.93
N ASP A 316 3.17 10.22 -4.44
CA ASP A 316 4.01 10.17 -3.26
C ASP A 316 3.18 10.61 -2.04
N PHE A 317 3.70 10.34 -0.85
CA PHE A 317 3.19 11.01 0.33
C PHE A 317 4.29 11.15 1.36
N LEU A 318 4.09 12.10 2.27
CA LEU A 318 4.91 12.27 3.45
C LEU A 318 4.06 12.02 4.68
N ILE A 319 4.68 11.49 5.72
CA ILE A 319 4.12 11.42 7.06
C ILE A 319 4.96 12.30 7.98
N VAL A 320 4.32 13.29 8.57
CA VAL A 320 4.89 14.10 9.65
C VAL A 320 4.43 13.46 10.96
N THR A 321 5.38 12.91 11.69
CA THR A 321 5.11 12.32 12.99
C THR A 321 5.25 13.40 14.05
N LEU A 322 4.33 13.41 15.01
CA LEU A 322 4.29 14.37 16.12
C LEU A 322 4.20 13.59 17.43
N VAL A 323 5.07 13.92 18.38
CA VAL A 323 5.01 13.41 19.75
C VAL A 323 4.37 14.47 20.64
N LEU A 324 3.37 14.06 21.42
CA LEU A 324 2.65 14.94 22.34
C LEU A 324 3.05 14.67 23.79
N ASP A 325 3.08 15.71 24.62
CA ASP A 325 3.41 15.67 26.05
C ASP A 325 2.37 15.00 26.97
N HIS A 326 1.28 14.50 26.39
CA HIS A 326 0.19 13.85 27.10
C HIS A 326 -0.33 12.64 26.31
N PRO A 327 -0.96 11.67 26.99
CA PRO A 327 -1.50 10.50 26.32
C PRO A 327 -2.88 10.79 25.71
N ASP A 328 -3.25 9.98 24.72
CA ASP A 328 -4.62 9.81 24.23
C ASP A 328 -5.37 11.11 23.84
N PRO A 329 -4.85 11.92 22.89
CA PRO A 329 -5.52 13.16 22.44
C PRO A 329 -6.89 12.90 21.78
N PHE A 330 -7.08 11.70 21.23
CA PHE A 330 -8.32 11.17 20.68
C PHE A 330 -8.19 9.64 20.57
N ASP A 331 -9.30 8.91 20.41
CA ASP A 331 -9.32 7.44 20.49
C ASP A 331 -9.47 6.72 19.14
N ASP A 332 -9.55 7.45 18.03
CA ASP A 332 -9.52 6.86 16.68
C ASP A 332 -8.17 6.19 16.39
N ASN A 333 -8.18 5.06 15.69
CA ASN A 333 -6.98 4.57 15.04
C ASN A 333 -6.56 5.53 13.92
N TRP A 334 -7.52 5.95 13.08
CA TRP A 334 -7.28 6.90 12.00
C TRP A 334 -8.47 7.81 11.67
N ILE A 335 -8.16 8.99 11.14
CA ILE A 335 -9.16 9.99 10.73
C ILE A 335 -8.90 10.42 9.28
N TYR A 336 -9.94 10.44 8.45
CA TYR A 336 -9.90 10.99 7.09
C TYR A 336 -10.24 12.47 7.09
N ILE A 337 -9.43 13.31 6.43
CA ILE A 337 -9.58 14.76 6.48
C ILE A 337 -10.03 15.30 5.13
N HIS A 338 -11.33 15.55 4.98
CA HIS A 338 -11.95 16.03 3.74
C HIS A 338 -11.94 17.56 3.61
N SER A 339 -11.59 18.26 4.69
CA SER A 339 -11.55 19.73 4.79
C SER A 339 -10.49 20.32 3.85
N PRO A 340 -10.86 21.23 2.92
CA PRO A 340 -9.89 21.93 2.06
C PRO A 340 -9.06 22.98 2.80
N GLU A 341 -9.44 23.35 4.03
CA GLU A 341 -8.76 24.34 4.87
C GLU A 341 -7.39 23.84 5.39
N VAL A 342 -7.14 22.54 5.32
CA VAL A 342 -5.88 21.90 5.75
C VAL A 342 -5.35 20.96 4.67
N LYS A 343 -4.02 20.78 4.62
CA LYS A 343 -3.36 19.94 3.62
C LYS A 343 -3.33 18.47 4.04
N VAL A 344 -3.30 18.17 5.33
CA VAL A 344 -3.34 16.80 5.83
C VAL A 344 -4.55 16.08 5.25
N GLY A 345 -4.32 14.85 4.80
CA GLY A 345 -5.35 14.01 4.20
C GLY A 345 -5.78 12.88 5.13
N ARG A 346 -4.87 12.34 5.94
CA ARG A 346 -5.18 11.29 6.92
C ARG A 346 -4.34 11.46 8.17
N ILE A 347 -4.91 11.14 9.32
CA ILE A 347 -4.24 11.18 10.62
C ILE A 347 -4.27 9.78 11.23
N GLN A 348 -3.15 9.36 11.82
CA GLN A 348 -3.00 8.11 12.56
C GLN A 348 -2.72 8.42 14.04
N ASN A 349 -3.34 7.69 14.96
CA ASN A 349 -2.91 7.68 16.36
C ASN A 349 -2.24 6.35 16.66
N PHE A 350 -0.90 6.31 16.62
CA PHE A 350 -0.14 5.08 16.75
C PHE A 350 -0.28 4.42 18.13
N ARG A 351 -0.59 5.19 19.18
CA ARG A 351 -0.96 4.64 20.49
C ARG A 351 -2.27 3.86 20.44
N ALA A 352 -3.24 4.33 19.65
CA ALA A 352 -4.50 3.61 19.42
C ALA A 352 -4.32 2.37 18.52
N TRP A 353 -3.27 2.32 17.69
CA TRP A 353 -2.88 1.10 16.96
C TRP A 353 -2.23 0.08 17.89
N SER A 354 -1.24 0.49 18.69
CA SER A 354 -0.65 -0.32 19.75
C SER A 354 0.02 0.56 20.80
N PRO A 355 -0.23 0.36 22.10
CA PRO A 355 0.48 1.10 23.15
C PRO A 355 1.98 0.79 23.17
N GLU A 356 2.42 -0.30 22.55
CA GLU A 356 3.82 -0.75 22.50
C GLU A 356 4.62 -0.14 21.35
N MET A 357 3.96 0.64 20.49
CA MET A 357 4.62 1.48 19.49
C MET A 357 5.31 2.69 20.13
N LEU A 358 5.12 2.91 21.43
CA LEU A 358 5.66 4.04 22.17
C LEU A 358 6.65 3.57 23.24
N PRO A 359 7.73 4.33 23.50
CA PRO A 359 8.72 4.00 24.52
C PRO A 359 8.19 4.23 25.94
N ASN A 360 7.12 5.01 26.11
CA ASN A 360 6.47 5.28 27.38
C ASN A 360 4.94 5.44 27.18
N GLN A 361 4.21 5.50 28.29
CA GLN A 361 2.74 5.59 28.29
C GLN A 361 2.21 6.98 28.66
N GLU A 362 3.11 7.95 28.88
CA GLU A 362 2.78 9.33 29.25
C GLU A 362 2.61 10.23 28.02
N ASN A 363 3.14 9.82 26.87
CA ASN A 363 3.07 10.54 25.60
C ASN A 363 2.10 9.88 24.61
N ALA A 364 1.79 10.63 23.54
CA ALA A 364 1.12 10.12 22.35
C ALA A 364 1.98 10.34 21.11
N SER A 365 1.82 9.49 20.09
CA SER A 365 2.47 9.63 18.79
C SER A 365 1.42 9.67 17.67
N ILE A 366 1.43 10.76 16.90
CA ILE A 366 0.46 11.07 15.86
C ILE A 366 1.15 11.10 14.50
N GLY A 367 0.59 10.40 13.52
CA GLY A 367 1.05 10.43 12.14
C GLY A 367 0.15 11.31 11.29
N MET A 368 0.68 12.43 10.78
CA MET A 368 -0.04 13.35 9.89
C MET A 368 0.38 13.07 8.45
N GLU A 369 -0.50 12.46 7.65
CA GLU A 369 -0.22 12.05 6.28
C GLU A 369 -0.66 13.12 5.26
N PHE A 370 0.28 13.54 4.42
CA PHE A 370 0.08 14.51 3.36
C PHE A 370 0.42 13.89 2.01
N PHE A 371 -0.54 13.92 1.09
CA PHE A 371 -0.34 13.42 -0.26
C PHE A 371 0.37 14.47 -1.11
N CYS A 372 1.44 14.11 -1.80
CA CYS A 372 2.30 15.02 -2.55
C CYS A 372 2.95 14.33 -3.77
N HIS A 373 3.67 15.11 -4.57
CA HIS A 373 4.51 14.63 -5.66
C HIS A 373 5.96 15.02 -5.36
N GLU A 374 6.89 14.13 -5.71
CA GLU A 374 8.30 14.47 -5.75
C GLU A 374 8.52 15.75 -6.58
N GLY A 375 9.25 16.70 -6.00
CA GLY A 375 9.50 18.02 -6.58
C GLY A 375 8.42 19.07 -6.32
N ASP A 376 7.29 18.75 -5.66
CA ASP A 376 6.30 19.75 -5.27
C ASP A 376 6.67 20.51 -3.98
N GLY A 377 5.95 21.60 -3.70
CA GLY A 377 6.26 22.46 -2.55
C GLY A 377 6.16 21.77 -1.18
N LEU A 378 5.29 20.78 -1.01
CA LEU A 378 5.22 20.00 0.24
C LEU A 378 6.41 19.05 0.35
N TRP A 379 6.78 18.40 -0.76
CA TRP A 379 7.89 17.45 -0.80
C TRP A 379 9.24 18.11 -0.48
N GLU A 380 9.51 19.26 -1.10
CA GLU A 380 10.74 20.03 -0.97
C GLU A 380 10.81 20.88 0.32
N SER A 381 9.72 20.94 1.10
CA SER A 381 9.70 21.69 2.36
C SER A 381 10.67 21.09 3.39
N SER A 382 11.28 21.94 4.22
CA SER A 382 12.11 21.48 5.32
C SER A 382 11.30 20.71 6.36
N GLU A 383 11.96 19.81 7.08
CA GLU A 383 11.35 19.05 8.19
C GLU A 383 10.74 19.98 9.25
N GLU A 384 11.44 21.05 9.63
CA GLU A 384 10.93 22.07 10.57
C GLU A 384 9.63 22.72 10.07
N ALA A 385 9.57 23.08 8.78
CA ALA A 385 8.37 23.70 8.20
C ALA A 385 7.18 22.74 8.18
N LEU A 386 7.43 21.47 7.85
CA LEU A 386 6.42 20.41 7.84
C LEU A 386 5.88 20.08 9.23
N ILE A 387 6.76 19.98 10.24
CA ILE A 387 6.38 19.77 11.64
C ILE A 387 5.55 20.94 12.15
N LYS A 388 5.95 22.17 11.85
CA LYS A 388 5.19 23.37 12.22
C LYS A 388 3.81 23.37 11.57
N GLN A 389 3.73 23.12 10.26
CA GLN A 389 2.45 23.05 9.55
C GLN A 389 1.55 21.95 10.11
N ALA A 390 2.08 20.75 10.32
CA ALA A 390 1.31 19.63 10.88
C ALA A 390 0.78 19.94 12.30
N SER A 391 1.58 20.59 13.13
CA SER A 391 1.17 21.03 14.48
C SER A 391 0.04 22.08 14.42
N GLU A 392 0.12 23.05 13.50
CA GLU A 392 -0.93 24.06 13.29
C GLU A 392 -2.23 23.43 12.76
N GLU A 393 -2.12 22.47 11.84
CA GLU A 393 -3.28 21.75 11.31
C GLU A 393 -3.91 20.83 12.37
N LEU A 394 -3.12 20.20 13.23
CA LEU A 394 -3.62 19.39 14.36
C LEU A 394 -4.45 20.24 15.35
N GLU A 395 -3.99 21.46 15.63
CA GLU A 395 -4.70 22.45 16.45
C GLU A 395 -5.97 22.97 15.76
N PHE A 396 -5.89 23.28 14.47
CA PHE A 396 -7.06 23.70 13.68
C PHE A 396 -8.17 22.64 13.68
N LEU A 397 -7.80 21.37 13.61
CA LEU A 397 -8.73 20.24 13.65
C LEU A 397 -9.31 20.00 15.05
N GLY A 398 -8.80 20.68 16.08
CA GLY A 398 -9.25 20.54 17.46
C GLY A 398 -8.86 19.20 18.08
N LEU A 399 -7.77 18.58 17.62
CA LEU A 399 -7.30 17.27 18.10
C LEU A 399 -6.27 17.40 19.23
N ALA A 400 -5.37 18.38 19.17
CA ALA A 400 -4.45 18.72 20.25
C ALA A 400 -3.92 20.16 20.07
N ALA A 401 -3.45 20.79 21.14
CA ALA A 401 -2.82 22.11 21.03
C ALA A 401 -1.45 21.98 20.35
N LYS A 402 -1.06 22.93 19.48
CA LYS A 402 0.29 22.86 18.87
C LYS A 402 1.41 22.97 19.90
N THR A 403 1.13 23.58 21.06
CA THR A 403 2.08 23.75 22.17
C THR A 403 2.36 22.45 22.92
N SER A 404 1.55 21.40 22.74
CA SER A 404 1.82 20.07 23.34
C SER A 404 2.78 19.23 22.50
N VAL A 405 3.13 19.67 21.29
CA VAL A 405 4.09 18.96 20.43
C VAL A 405 5.49 19.17 20.98
N ILE A 406 6.13 18.09 21.41
CA ILE A 406 7.45 18.11 22.05
C ILE A 406 8.56 17.55 21.16
N ASP A 407 8.21 16.77 20.15
CA ASP A 407 9.14 16.17 19.19
C ASP A 407 8.39 15.80 17.90
N GLY A 408 9.13 15.54 16.83
CA GLY A 408 8.56 15.08 15.57
C GLY A 408 9.61 14.80 14.51
N CYS A 409 9.26 13.94 13.56
CA CYS A 409 10.10 13.66 12.40
C CYS A 409 9.30 13.54 11.11
N VAL A 410 9.97 13.66 9.96
CA VAL A 410 9.33 13.54 8.65
C VAL A 410 9.86 12.32 7.89
N ILE A 411 8.94 11.47 7.46
CA ILE A 411 9.25 10.34 6.57
C ILE A 411 8.62 10.60 5.21
N ARG A 412 9.42 10.44 4.14
CA ARG A 412 8.99 10.63 2.74
C ARG A 412 8.89 9.28 2.04
N GLN A 413 7.73 8.95 1.49
CA GLN A 413 7.51 7.73 0.74
C GLN A 413 7.28 8.03 -0.72
N LYS A 414 8.26 7.66 -1.56
CA LYS A 414 8.12 7.71 -3.01
C LYS A 414 7.18 6.61 -3.51
N LYS A 415 6.45 6.91 -4.57
CA LYS A 415 5.59 6.01 -5.35
C LYS A 415 4.64 5.19 -4.49
N ALA A 416 4.02 5.82 -3.50
CA ALA A 416 3.11 5.16 -2.59
C ALA A 416 1.82 4.69 -3.25
N TYR A 417 1.33 5.38 -4.28
CA TYR A 417 0.11 4.97 -5.00
C TYR A 417 0.30 4.95 -6.52
N PRO A 418 0.05 3.82 -7.21
CA PRO A 418 -0.06 3.83 -8.67
C PRO A 418 -1.33 4.59 -9.08
N VAL A 419 -1.21 5.50 -10.05
CA VAL A 419 -2.28 6.42 -10.46
C VAL A 419 -3.03 5.85 -11.66
N TYR A 420 -4.36 5.75 -11.56
CA TYR A 420 -5.22 5.19 -12.60
C TYR A 420 -5.84 6.30 -13.44
N ASP A 421 -5.03 6.94 -14.28
CA ASP A 421 -5.46 8.03 -15.18
C ASP A 421 -5.97 7.52 -16.55
N ALA A 422 -6.26 8.42 -17.49
CA ALA A 422 -6.78 8.03 -18.80
C ALA A 422 -5.86 7.09 -19.61
N GLU A 423 -4.55 7.11 -19.34
CA GLU A 423 -3.54 6.41 -20.15
C GLU A 423 -3.01 5.13 -19.48
N TYR A 424 -3.22 4.99 -18.16
CA TYR A 424 -2.58 3.93 -17.36
C TYR A 424 -2.85 2.52 -17.92
N LYS A 425 -4.09 2.25 -18.38
CA LYS A 425 -4.52 0.90 -18.72
C LYS A 425 -3.82 0.38 -19.97
N ASP A 426 -3.89 1.13 -21.06
CA ASP A 426 -3.25 0.75 -22.33
C ASP A 426 -1.73 0.66 -22.17
N ALA A 427 -1.15 1.56 -21.36
CA ALA A 427 0.26 1.51 -21.00
C ALA A 427 0.62 0.23 -20.23
N LEU A 428 -0.16 -0.10 -19.20
CA LEU A 428 0.07 -1.29 -18.39
C LEU A 428 -0.14 -2.58 -19.17
N ASP A 429 -1.15 -2.64 -20.04
CA ASP A 429 -1.41 -3.80 -20.90
C ASP A 429 -0.23 -4.04 -21.87
N THR A 430 0.30 -2.97 -22.47
CA THR A 430 1.51 -3.03 -23.32
C THR A 430 2.72 -3.58 -22.56
N ILE A 431 2.94 -3.10 -21.33
CA ILE A 431 4.07 -3.55 -20.49
C ILE A 431 3.88 -4.99 -20.04
N LYS A 432 2.66 -5.35 -19.63
CA LYS A 432 2.28 -6.71 -19.23
C LYS A 432 2.57 -7.70 -20.35
N GLU A 433 2.10 -7.41 -21.57
CA GLU A 433 2.32 -8.26 -22.74
C GLU A 433 3.81 -8.52 -22.98
N TRP A 434 4.65 -7.48 -22.83
CA TRP A 434 6.09 -7.63 -22.97
C TRP A 434 6.73 -8.43 -21.83
N VAL A 435 6.41 -8.12 -20.57
CA VAL A 435 6.97 -8.84 -19.41
C VAL A 435 6.62 -10.33 -19.46
N LEU A 436 5.42 -10.70 -19.92
CA LEU A 436 5.00 -12.10 -20.07
C LEU A 436 5.79 -12.87 -21.13
N THR A 437 6.61 -12.20 -21.95
CA THR A 437 7.54 -12.88 -22.88
C THR A 437 8.83 -13.35 -22.21
N LEU A 438 9.07 -12.98 -20.95
CA LEU A 438 10.29 -13.34 -20.22
C LEU A 438 10.11 -14.66 -19.47
N ASP A 439 10.86 -15.69 -19.85
CA ASP A 439 10.59 -17.08 -19.44
C ASP A 439 10.82 -17.34 -17.94
N ASN A 440 11.84 -16.69 -17.36
CA ASN A 440 12.28 -16.90 -15.98
C ASN A 440 12.10 -15.66 -15.09
N PHE A 441 11.19 -14.76 -15.46
CA PHE A 441 11.00 -13.49 -14.79
C PHE A 441 9.54 -13.24 -14.43
N GLN A 442 9.26 -12.91 -13.18
CA GLN A 442 7.92 -12.56 -12.69
C GLN A 442 7.93 -11.14 -12.14
N THR A 443 6.81 -10.42 -12.27
CA THR A 443 6.62 -9.16 -11.55
C THR A 443 5.36 -9.18 -10.69
N VAL A 444 5.51 -8.77 -9.44
CA VAL A 444 4.49 -8.94 -8.40
C VAL A 444 4.36 -7.71 -7.51
N GLY A 445 3.31 -7.70 -6.69
CA GLY A 445 3.10 -6.64 -5.71
C GLY A 445 2.54 -5.34 -6.28
N ARG A 446 2.45 -4.34 -5.41
CA ARG A 446 1.79 -3.06 -5.68
C ARG A 446 2.40 -2.31 -6.87
N ASN A 447 3.68 -1.95 -6.78
CA ASN A 447 4.31 -1.13 -7.81
C ASN A 447 4.93 -1.96 -8.95
N GLY A 448 5.36 -3.19 -8.68
CA GLY A 448 5.80 -4.14 -9.71
C GLY A 448 4.72 -4.47 -10.74
N MET A 449 3.45 -4.46 -10.34
CA MET A 449 2.33 -4.65 -11.26
C MET A 449 1.55 -3.37 -11.59
N HIS A 450 1.99 -2.22 -11.07
CA HIS A 450 1.23 -0.95 -11.11
C HIS A 450 -0.24 -1.10 -10.63
N ARG A 451 -0.44 -1.89 -9.57
CA ARG A 451 -1.76 -2.17 -9.01
C ARG A 451 -1.99 -1.51 -7.68
N TYR A 452 -3.19 -0.97 -7.48
CA TYR A 452 -3.63 -0.49 -6.17
C TYR A 452 -3.91 -1.68 -5.24
N ASN A 453 -2.83 -2.35 -4.81
CA ASN A 453 -2.88 -3.52 -3.97
C ASN A 453 -2.72 -3.13 -2.50
N ASN A 454 -3.49 -3.79 -1.64
CA ASN A 454 -3.18 -3.89 -0.23
C ASN A 454 -2.06 -4.94 -0.02
N GLN A 455 -1.64 -5.15 1.22
CA GLN A 455 -0.59 -6.08 1.58
C GLN A 455 -0.93 -7.53 1.18
N ASP A 456 -2.12 -8.00 1.54
CA ASP A 456 -2.64 -9.34 1.23
C ASP A 456 -2.66 -9.64 -0.28
N HIS A 457 -3.10 -8.69 -1.10
CA HIS A 457 -3.07 -8.85 -2.56
C HIS A 457 -1.64 -8.95 -3.10
N SER A 458 -0.72 -8.16 -2.54
CA SER A 458 0.69 -8.19 -2.92
C SER A 458 1.33 -9.53 -2.54
N MET A 459 0.99 -10.05 -1.37
CA MET A 459 1.41 -11.38 -0.91
C MET A 459 0.86 -12.48 -1.82
N LEU A 460 -0.43 -12.44 -2.13
CA LEU A 460 -1.03 -13.45 -3.01
C LEU A 460 -0.35 -13.49 -4.39
N THR A 461 -0.06 -12.33 -5.00
CA THR A 461 0.68 -12.30 -6.27
C THR A 461 2.07 -12.93 -6.15
N ALA A 462 2.74 -12.73 -5.02
CA ALA A 462 4.06 -13.29 -4.75
C ALA A 462 4.03 -14.80 -4.48
N MET A 463 3.04 -15.29 -3.73
CA MET A 463 2.84 -16.72 -3.47
C MET A 463 2.62 -17.47 -4.79
N LEU A 464 1.76 -16.94 -5.65
CA LEU A 464 1.50 -17.54 -6.96
C LEU A 464 2.72 -17.48 -7.89
N ALA A 465 3.51 -16.40 -7.86
CA ALA A 465 4.75 -16.33 -8.63
C ALA A 465 5.80 -17.34 -8.16
N ALA A 466 5.95 -17.55 -6.85
CA ALA A 466 6.79 -18.62 -6.31
C ALA A 466 6.33 -20.01 -6.79
N ARG A 467 5.01 -20.26 -6.80
CA ARG A 467 4.43 -21.51 -7.32
C ARG A 467 4.64 -21.69 -8.82
N ILE A 468 4.61 -20.62 -9.61
CA ILE A 468 4.98 -20.66 -11.04
C ILE A 468 6.43 -21.12 -11.23
N ILE A 469 7.37 -20.61 -10.42
CA ILE A 469 8.78 -21.05 -10.45
C ILE A 469 8.91 -22.54 -10.10
N MET A 470 8.03 -23.05 -9.24
CA MET A 470 7.94 -24.47 -8.89
C MET A 470 7.20 -25.34 -9.93
N GLY A 471 6.73 -24.75 -11.03
CA GLY A 471 6.10 -25.46 -12.16
C GLY A 471 4.57 -25.49 -12.15
N GLU A 472 3.90 -24.72 -11.28
CA GLU A 472 2.45 -24.55 -11.34
C GLU A 472 2.02 -23.51 -12.41
N GLU A 473 0.79 -23.61 -12.90
CA GLU A 473 0.21 -22.64 -13.84
C GLU A 473 -0.75 -21.69 -13.12
N HIS A 474 -0.42 -20.39 -13.08
CA HIS A 474 -1.27 -19.35 -12.46
C HIS A 474 -1.30 -18.07 -13.31
N ASP A 475 -2.43 -17.36 -13.31
CA ASP A 475 -2.52 -16.00 -13.85
C ASP A 475 -2.48 -14.96 -12.73
N ILE A 476 -1.26 -14.53 -12.37
CA ILE A 476 -1.04 -13.51 -11.35
C ILE A 476 -1.65 -12.16 -11.72
N TRP A 477 -1.83 -11.87 -13.02
CA TRP A 477 -2.40 -10.63 -13.50
C TRP A 477 -3.93 -10.61 -13.44
N ASN A 478 -4.61 -11.65 -12.95
CA ASN A 478 -6.03 -11.56 -12.60
C ASN A 478 -6.27 -11.36 -11.10
N VAL A 479 -5.24 -11.43 -10.27
CA VAL A 479 -5.33 -11.13 -8.84
C VAL A 479 -5.80 -9.69 -8.64
N ASN A 480 -6.85 -9.49 -7.83
CA ASN A 480 -7.50 -8.19 -7.55
C ASN A 480 -8.44 -7.62 -8.65
N VAL A 481 -8.53 -8.24 -9.84
CA VAL A 481 -9.48 -7.79 -10.90
C VAL A 481 -10.89 -8.32 -10.63
N GLU A 482 -11.03 -9.56 -10.15
CA GLU A 482 -12.32 -10.19 -9.86
C GLU A 482 -12.71 -10.15 -8.37
N ARG A 483 -11.71 -10.09 -7.48
CA ARG A 483 -11.89 -10.09 -6.03
C ARG A 483 -12.01 -8.66 -5.52
N SER A 484 -13.19 -8.05 -5.68
CA SER A 484 -13.47 -6.75 -5.08
C SER A 484 -13.25 -6.81 -3.56
N TYR A 485 -12.29 -6.05 -3.04
CA TYR A 485 -12.03 -5.92 -1.61
C TYR A 485 -13.14 -5.09 -0.97
N HIS A 486 -14.24 -5.75 -0.62
CA HIS A 486 -15.25 -5.18 0.27
C HIS A 486 -15.46 -6.05 1.49
N GLU A 487 -15.23 -5.41 2.62
CA GLU A 487 -15.46 -5.82 4.00
C GLU A 487 -16.97 -6.02 4.26
N GLU A 488 -17.60 -7.06 3.69
CA GLU A 488 -18.93 -7.52 4.13
C GLU A 488 -19.02 -9.06 4.25
N PHE A 489 -19.71 -9.49 5.32
CA PHE A 489 -20.20 -10.82 5.73
C PHE A 489 -19.26 -11.81 6.44
N GLN A 490 -19.29 -11.79 7.79
CA GLN A 490 -19.34 -13.01 8.60
C GLN A 490 -20.77 -13.15 9.16
N VAL A 491 -21.41 -14.30 8.94
CA VAL A 491 -22.65 -14.67 9.64
C VAL A 491 -22.29 -15.64 10.77
N SER A 492 -22.41 -15.13 12.00
CA SER A 492 -22.55 -15.82 13.29
C SER A 492 -21.53 -16.88 13.73
N LYS A 493 -21.08 -16.72 14.98
CA LYS A 493 -20.38 -17.70 15.83
C LYS A 493 -20.95 -19.12 15.67
N LYS A 494 -20.08 -20.10 15.38
CA LYS A 494 -20.37 -21.51 15.68
C LYS A 494 -20.71 -21.61 17.18
N PRO A 495 -21.76 -22.35 17.58
CA PRO A 495 -21.99 -22.65 18.98
C PRO A 495 -20.78 -23.43 19.51
N ALA A 496 -20.35 -23.10 20.73
CA ALA A 496 -19.41 -23.92 21.47
C ALA A 496 -19.92 -25.36 21.47
N LEU A 497 -19.07 -26.29 21.01
CA LEU A 497 -19.27 -27.71 21.27
C LEU A 497 -19.29 -27.87 22.79
N ALA A 498 -20.48 -28.17 23.32
CA ALA A 498 -20.62 -28.62 24.68
C ALA A 498 -19.82 -29.92 24.82
N SER A 499 -18.78 -29.87 25.65
CA SER A 499 -18.12 -31.07 26.17
C SER A 499 -19.15 -31.90 26.93
N SER A 500 -19.42 -33.11 26.43
CA SER A 500 -19.92 -34.23 27.23
C SER A 500 -18.77 -35.13 27.62
#